data_AF-A0A661ZTU1-F1
#
_entry.id   AF-A0A661ZTU1-F1
#
_cell.length_a   1.000
_cell.length_b   1.000
_cell.length_c   1.000
_cell.angle_alpha   90.00
_cell.angle_beta   90.00
_cell.angle_gamma   90.00
#
_symmetry.space_group_name_H-M   'P 1'
#
loop_
_entity.id
_entity.type
_entity.pdbx_description
1 polymer ?
#
loop_
_entity_poly.entity_id
_entity_poly.type
_entity_poly.pdbx_seq_one_letter_code
_entity_poly.pdbx_strand_id
1 'polypeptide(L)'
;MEKVKPIAFTDWIPNDTITFRKNFSPEMREKIVQALLDFAERDSGKEVLKNLFSINGFVLANDKDYDVVRTTLKTLGMEASQYIK
;
A
#
# COMPACT_ATOMS: atom_id res chain seq x y z
N MET A 1 20.19 21.56 21.89
CA MET A 1 18.99 20.81 21.48
C MET A 1 19.11 19.40 22.00
N GLU A 2 18.11 18.92 22.72
CA GLU A 2 18.02 17.49 23.06
C GLU A 2 17.79 16.67 21.79
N LYS A 3 18.47 15.53 21.67
CA LYS A 3 18.36 14.64 20.50
C LYS A 3 17.39 13.51 20.83
N VAL A 4 16.39 13.32 19.98
CA VAL A 4 15.48 12.16 20.04
C VAL A 4 16.24 10.90 19.64
N LYS A 5 16.06 9.80 20.40
CA LYS A 5 16.63 8.49 20.12
C LYS A 5 15.50 7.46 19.95
N PRO A 6 15.43 6.73 18.81
CA PRO A 6 14.52 5.60 18.68
C PRO A 6 14.82 4.53 19.73
N ILE A 7 13.78 4.00 20.39
CA ILE A 7 13.92 2.96 21.42
C ILE A 7 13.64 1.55 20.88
N ALA A 8 12.81 1.45 19.85
CA ALA A 8 12.42 0.22 19.18
C ALA A 8 11.78 0.54 17.83
N PHE A 9 11.65 -0.49 16.99
CA PHE A 9 10.86 -0.47 15.75
C PHE A 9 9.81 -1.56 15.81
N THR A 10 8.70 -1.35 15.12
CA THR A 10 7.69 -2.40 14.92
C THR A 10 8.14 -3.35 13.82
N ASP A 11 7.44 -4.47 13.72
CA ASP A 11 7.49 -5.28 12.51
C ASP A 11 7.01 -4.46 11.29
N TRP A 12 7.43 -4.91 10.12
CA TRP A 12 7.02 -4.31 8.85
C TRP A 12 5.49 -4.39 8.67
N ILE A 13 4.92 -3.35 8.09
CA ILE A 13 3.53 -3.31 7.64
C ILE A 13 3.49 -2.90 6.16
N PRO A 14 2.51 -3.38 5.38
CA PRO A 14 2.32 -2.91 4.02
C PRO A 14 1.94 -1.42 4.01
N ASN A 15 2.45 -0.71 3.01
CA ASN A 15 2.05 0.66 2.71
C ASN A 15 0.68 0.71 2.03
N ASP A 16 0.20 1.93 1.78
CA ASP A 16 -1.07 2.18 1.10
C ASP A 16 -1.16 1.49 -0.26
N THR A 17 -2.40 1.16 -0.62
CA THR A 17 -2.70 0.25 -1.73
C THR A 17 -3.50 0.95 -2.81
N ILE A 18 -3.30 0.55 -4.07
CA ILE A 18 -4.25 0.81 -5.15
C ILE A 18 -5.07 -0.46 -5.37
N THR A 19 -6.37 -0.41 -5.07
CA THR A 19 -7.25 -1.58 -5.13
C THR A 19 -8.38 -1.41 -6.13
N PHE A 20 -8.72 -2.50 -6.82
CA PHE A 20 -9.85 -2.54 -7.73
C PHE A 20 -11.08 -3.11 -7.01
N ARG A 21 -12.25 -2.53 -7.29
CA ARG A 21 -13.53 -3.08 -6.80
C ARG A 21 -13.74 -4.52 -7.28
N LYS A 22 -14.60 -5.25 -6.58
CA LYS A 22 -15.09 -6.55 -7.04
C LYS A 22 -15.71 -6.43 -8.44
N ASN A 23 -15.48 -7.43 -9.29
CA ASN A 23 -15.96 -7.51 -10.67
C ASN A 23 -15.51 -6.33 -11.57
N PHE A 24 -14.31 -5.80 -11.33
CA PHE A 24 -13.66 -4.87 -12.26
C PHE A 24 -13.17 -5.63 -13.50
N SER A 25 -13.21 -5.00 -14.69
CA SER A 25 -12.78 -5.65 -15.94
C SER A 25 -11.30 -6.09 -15.86
N PRO A 26 -10.98 -7.38 -16.10
CA PRO A 26 -9.60 -7.88 -16.08
C PRO A 26 -8.70 -7.15 -17.07
N GLU A 27 -9.18 -6.93 -18.30
CA GLU A 27 -8.42 -6.24 -19.34
C GLU A 27 -8.09 -4.79 -18.94
N MET A 28 -9.07 -4.08 -18.37
CA MET A 28 -8.84 -2.71 -17.89
C MET A 28 -7.92 -2.68 -16.68
N ARG A 29 -7.98 -3.70 -15.81
CA ARG A 29 -7.08 -3.82 -14.65
C ARG A 29 -5.64 -3.89 -15.12
N GLU A 30 -5.34 -4.79 -16.05
CA GLU A 30 -3.99 -4.98 -16.58
C GLU A 30 -3.45 -3.70 -17.24
N LYS A 31 -4.28 -3.05 -18.06
CA LYS A 31 -3.93 -1.76 -18.69
C LYS A 31 -3.62 -0.67 -17.67
N ILE A 32 -4.43 -0.55 -16.61
CA ILE A 32 -4.22 0.47 -15.56
C ILE A 32 -2.95 0.15 -14.74
N VAL A 33 -2.74 -1.11 -14.36
CA VAL A 33 -1.55 -1.53 -13.61
C VAL A 33 -0.28 -1.19 -14.40
N GLN A 34 -0.23 -1.57 -15.67
CA GLN A 34 0.94 -1.28 -16.52
C GLN A 34 1.15 0.23 -16.67
N ALA A 35 0.08 0.99 -16.94
CA ALA A 35 0.18 2.44 -17.08
C ALA A 35 0.71 3.14 -15.81
N LEU A 36 0.34 2.65 -14.62
CA LEU A 36 0.84 3.17 -13.35
C LEU A 36 2.33 2.87 -13.14
N LEU A 37 2.77 1.66 -13.47
CA LEU A 37 4.19 1.26 -13.42
C LEU A 37 5.01 2.12 -14.38
N ASP A 38 4.60 2.21 -15.64
CA ASP A 38 5.28 3.02 -16.68
C ASP A 38 5.28 4.51 -16.32
N PHE A 39 4.22 5.01 -15.67
CA PHE A 39 4.16 6.38 -15.19
C PHE A 39 5.17 6.63 -14.07
N ALA A 40 5.30 5.71 -13.12
CA ALA A 40 6.26 5.84 -12.02
C ALA A 40 7.73 5.81 -12.47
N GLU A 41 8.03 5.28 -13.65
CA GLU A 41 9.39 5.28 -14.20
C GLU A 41 9.79 6.61 -14.86
N ARG A 42 8.81 7.39 -15.35
CA ARG A 42 9.03 8.68 -15.99
C ARG A 42 9.34 9.77 -14.97
N ASP A 43 10.28 10.67 -15.28
CA ASP A 43 10.68 11.74 -14.34
C ASP A 43 9.53 12.68 -13.97
N SER A 44 8.68 13.05 -14.95
CA SER A 44 7.46 13.81 -14.68
C SER A 44 6.46 13.04 -13.83
N GLY A 45 6.40 11.72 -13.99
CA GLY A 45 5.55 10.87 -13.16
C GLY A 45 6.07 10.76 -11.72
N LYS A 46 7.39 10.60 -11.53
CA LYS A 46 8.02 10.63 -10.20
C LYS A 46 7.74 11.94 -9.47
N GLU A 47 7.82 13.08 -10.16
CA GLU A 47 7.51 14.38 -9.58
C GLU A 47 6.03 14.47 -9.15
N VAL A 48 5.10 14.06 -10.02
CA VAL A 48 3.67 14.04 -9.69
C VAL A 48 3.39 13.12 -8.51
N LEU A 49 3.93 11.90 -8.50
CA LEU A 49 3.71 10.91 -7.44
C LEU A 49 4.31 11.37 -6.10
N LYS A 50 5.49 11.97 -6.13
CA LYS A 50 6.13 12.56 -4.95
C LYS A 50 5.29 13.72 -4.39
N ASN A 51 4.78 14.60 -5.25
CA ASN A 51 3.96 15.73 -4.83
C ASN A 51 2.56 15.32 -4.36
N LEU A 52 2.00 14.26 -4.95
CA LEU A 52 0.68 13.75 -4.60
C LEU A 52 0.68 13.15 -3.19
N PHE A 53 1.61 12.23 -2.92
CA PHE A 53 1.61 11.49 -1.65
C PHE A 53 2.98 10.93 -1.26
N SER A 54 4.06 11.62 -1.62
CA SER A 54 5.44 11.15 -1.42
C SER A 54 5.69 9.74 -1.97
N ILE A 55 4.96 9.36 -3.02
CA ILE A 55 5.08 8.02 -3.62
C ILE A 55 6.38 7.95 -4.40
N ASN A 56 7.23 6.98 -4.06
CA ASN A 56 8.49 6.73 -4.76
C ASN A 56 8.36 5.73 -5.91
N GLY A 57 7.26 4.98 -5.97
CA GLY A 57 7.00 3.98 -6.99
C GLY A 57 5.91 3.01 -6.56
N PHE A 58 5.64 2.03 -7.40
CA PHE A 58 4.65 0.98 -7.16
C PHE A 58 5.30 -0.40 -7.25
N VAL A 59 4.78 -1.33 -6.47
CA VAL A 59 5.14 -2.75 -6.53
C VAL A 59 3.86 -3.56 -6.70
N LEU A 60 3.96 -4.71 -7.38
CA LEU A 60 2.83 -5.62 -7.48
C LEU A 60 2.55 -6.24 -6.11
N ALA A 61 1.31 -6.13 -5.65
CA ALA A 61 0.86 -6.69 -4.38
C ALA A 61 0.13 -8.03 -4.59
N ASN A 62 0.31 -8.93 -3.64
CA ASN A 62 -0.40 -10.19 -3.52
C ASN A 62 -1.24 -10.19 -2.24
N ASP A 63 -2.30 -11.01 -2.19
CA ASP A 63 -3.17 -11.12 -1.01
C ASP A 63 -2.40 -11.50 0.28
N LYS A 64 -1.34 -12.30 0.13
CA LYS A 64 -0.47 -12.74 1.23
C LYS A 64 0.35 -11.61 1.86
N ASP A 65 0.59 -10.52 1.14
CA ASP A 65 1.35 -9.37 1.68
C ASP A 65 0.60 -8.72 2.86
N TYR A 66 -0.71 -8.98 2.98
CA TYR A 66 -1.57 -8.49 4.06
C TYR A 66 -1.79 -9.50 5.19
N ASP A 67 -1.13 -10.67 5.16
CA ASP A 67 -1.25 -11.68 6.23
C ASP A 67 -0.72 -11.16 7.57
N VAL A 68 0.25 -10.23 7.57
CA VAL A 68 0.73 -9.56 8.79
C VAL A 68 -0.40 -8.80 9.48
N VAL A 69 -1.30 -8.16 8.71
CA VAL A 69 -2.44 -7.42 9.24
C VAL A 69 -3.47 -8.39 9.84
N ARG A 70 -3.80 -9.47 9.11
CA ARG A 70 -4.72 -10.51 9.58
C ARG A 70 -4.23 -11.16 10.87
N THR A 71 -2.93 -11.48 10.93
CA THR A 71 -2.30 -12.09 12.10
C THR A 71 -2.28 -11.15 13.30
N THR A 72 -2.01 -9.86 13.08
CA THR A 72 -2.03 -8.84 14.13
C THR A 72 -3.43 -8.68 14.71
N LEU A 73 -4.48 -8.55 13.88
CA LEU A 73 -5.87 -8.46 14.34
C LEU A 73 -6.27 -9.68 15.18
N LYS A 74 -5.94 -10.89 14.71
CA LYS A 74 -6.18 -12.12 15.45
C LYS A 74 -5.47 -12.15 16.81
N THR A 75 -4.22 -11.69 16.85
CA THR A 75 -3.43 -11.62 18.09
C THR A 75 -4.05 -10.67 19.11
N LEU A 76 -4.66 -9.58 18.63
CA LEU A 76 -5.36 -8.59 19.45
C LEU A 76 -6.80 -9.01 19.81
N GLY A 77 -7.30 -10.15 19.30
CA GLY A 77 -8.69 -10.56 19.48
C GLY A 77 -9.69 -9.63 18.78
N MET A 78 -9.27 -8.99 17.70
CA MET A 78 -10.06 -8.01 16.94
C MET A 78 -10.53 -8.60 15.61
N GLU A 79 -11.70 -8.16 15.14
CA GLU A 79 -12.23 -8.50 13.83
C GLU A 79 -12.45 -7.22 13.00
N ALA A 80 -11.91 -7.18 11.78
CA ALA A 80 -11.97 -5.98 10.93
C ALA A 80 -13.42 -5.54 10.65
N SER A 81 -14.35 -6.50 10.54
CA SER A 81 -15.77 -6.25 10.28
C SER A 81 -16.46 -5.37 11.32
N GLN A 82 -15.93 -5.30 12.55
CA GLN A 82 -16.46 -4.46 13.62
C GLN A 82 -16.27 -2.95 13.34
N TYR A 83 -15.38 -2.60 12.42
CA TYR A 83 -15.00 -1.22 12.10
C TYR A 83 -15.55 -0.75 10.75
N ILE A 84 -16.31 -1.60 10.06
CA ILE A 84 -16.99 -1.25 8.81
C ILE A 84 -18.37 -0.71 9.17
N LYS A 85 -18.66 0.53 8.77
CA LYS A 85 -19.98 1.16 8.92
C LYS A 85 -20.91 0.80 7.78
#